data_AF-A0A533VIM0-F1
#
_entry.id   AF-A0A533VIM0-F1
#
_cell.length_a   1.000
_cell.length_b   1.000
_cell.length_c   1.000
_cell.angle_alpha   90.00
_cell.angle_beta   90.00
_cell.angle_gamma   90.00
#
_symmetry.space_group_name_H-M   'P 1'
#
loop_
_entity.id
_entity.type
_entity.pdbx_description
1 polymer ?
#
loop_
_entity_poly.entity_id
_entity_poly.type
_entity_poly.pdbx_seq_one_letter_code
_entity_poly.pdbx_strand_id
1 'polypeptide(L)'
;MTIDEKLVKTPNESEAKTTFNNNRRFIKSVVLSPGSAKPKVGTGWSMGEIRSAGLTRKRMRKLHLRIDKFRRTVHENNVEILKKIKSIK
;
A
#
# COMPACT_ATOMS: atom_id res chain seq x y z
N MET A 1 -20.26 19.80 -31.02
CA MET A 1 -20.21 20.46 -29.70
C MET A 1 -19.47 19.51 -28.78
N THR A 2 -18.16 19.70 -28.66
CA THR A 2 -17.26 18.83 -27.90
C THR A 2 -17.39 19.20 -26.44
N ILE A 3 -17.99 18.33 -25.63
CA ILE A 3 -18.03 18.49 -24.19
C ILE A 3 -16.71 17.90 -23.67
N ASP A 4 -15.68 18.74 -23.63
CA ASP A 4 -14.44 18.50 -22.92
C ASP A 4 -14.69 18.63 -21.41
N GLU A 5 -15.41 17.67 -20.86
CA GLU A 5 -15.59 17.53 -19.41
C GLU A 5 -14.35 16.89 -18.80
N LYS A 6 -13.40 17.75 -18.46
CA LYS A 6 -12.54 17.70 -17.27
C LYS A 6 -12.60 16.37 -16.50
N LEU A 7 -11.78 15.40 -16.88
CA LEU A 7 -11.22 14.43 -15.94
C LEU A 7 -9.79 14.86 -15.62
N VAL A 8 -9.69 15.96 -14.87
CA VAL A 8 -8.49 16.30 -14.11
C VAL A 8 -8.31 15.21 -13.07
N LYS A 9 -7.66 14.10 -13.45
CA LYS A 9 -7.11 13.14 -12.50
C LYS A 9 -5.89 13.81 -11.89
N THR A 10 -6.09 14.56 -10.82
CA THR A 10 -5.00 14.95 -9.92
C THR A 10 -4.21 13.67 -9.57
N PRO A 11 -2.88 13.63 -9.78
CA PRO A 11 -2.08 12.46 -9.40
C PRO A 11 -1.81 12.53 -7.89
N ASN A 12 -2.87 12.44 -7.08
CA ASN A 12 -2.76 12.51 -5.62
C ASN A 12 -2.96 11.14 -4.95
N GLU A 13 -1.82 10.59 -4.52
CA GLU A 13 -1.57 10.13 -3.14
C GLU A 13 -2.10 8.77 -2.64
N SER A 14 -2.94 8.04 -3.37
CA SER A 14 -3.51 6.77 -2.85
C SER A 14 -2.88 5.48 -3.40
N GLU A 15 -2.02 5.59 -4.41
CA GLU A 15 -1.43 4.42 -5.06
C GLU A 15 -0.10 4.06 -4.42
N ALA A 16 0.03 2.80 -3.96
CA ALA A 16 1.27 2.28 -3.43
C ALA A 16 2.43 2.60 -4.38
N LYS A 17 3.44 3.35 -3.90
CA LYS A 17 4.61 3.71 -4.70
C LYS A 17 5.41 2.43 -4.98
N THR A 18 5.16 1.82 -6.13
CA THR A 18 5.84 0.61 -6.58
C THR A 18 7.29 0.96 -6.90
N THR A 19 8.24 0.41 -6.14
CA THR A 19 9.66 0.51 -6.50
C THR A 19 10.07 -0.76 -7.24
N PHE A 20 10.63 -0.59 -8.43
CA PHE A 20 11.18 -1.66 -9.24
C PHE A 20 12.69 -1.75 -8.97
N ASN A 21 13.19 -2.92 -8.58
CA ASN A 21 14.62 -3.19 -8.62
C ASN A 21 14.83 -4.64 -9.09
N ASN A 22 15.71 -4.87 -10.07
CA ASN A 22 15.97 -6.18 -10.68
C ASN A 22 14.69 -7.00 -10.95
N ASN A 23 13.72 -6.43 -11.70
CA ASN A 23 12.39 -7.01 -12.00
C ASN A 23 11.49 -7.38 -10.81
N ARG A 24 11.84 -7.02 -9.56
CA ARG A 24 11.00 -7.25 -8.38
C ARG A 24 10.21 -5.99 -8.01
N ARG A 25 8.88 -6.13 -7.88
CA ARG A 25 7.97 -5.07 -7.42
C ARG A 25 7.87 -5.11 -5.90
N PHE A 26 8.42 -4.09 -5.22
CA PHE A 26 8.23 -3.93 -3.79
C PHE A 26 7.04 -3.04 -3.52
N ILE A 27 6.03 -3.60 -2.86
CA ILE A 27 4.81 -2.88 -2.51
C ILE A 27 5.01 -2.30 -1.11
N LYS A 28 5.05 -0.98 -1.05
CA LYS A 28 5.27 -0.23 0.19
C LYS A 28 3.94 0.28 0.71
N SER A 29 3.82 0.36 2.03
CA SER A 29 2.63 0.94 2.67
C SER A 29 2.64 2.46 2.56
N VAL A 30 1.46 3.07 2.57
CA VAL A 30 1.28 4.52 2.65
C VAL A 30 0.83 4.87 4.07
N VAL A 31 1.44 5.90 4.65
CA VAL A 31 1.21 6.37 6.02
C VAL A 31 1.21 7.88 6.03
N LEU A 32 0.39 8.50 6.87
CA LEU A 32 0.37 9.96 7.03
C LEU A 32 1.54 10.42 7.93
N SER A 33 2.15 11.55 7.58
CA SER A 33 3.13 12.21 8.45
C SER A 33 2.44 12.74 9.71
N PRO A 34 3.04 12.58 10.90
CA PRO A 34 2.39 12.93 12.17
C PRO A 34 2.08 14.42 12.31
N GLY A 35 2.91 15.31 11.75
CA GLY A 35 2.74 16.76 11.88
C GLY A 35 2.13 17.47 10.67
N SER A 36 2.16 16.87 9.47
CA SER A 36 1.69 17.52 8.24
C SER A 36 0.55 16.77 7.55
N ALA A 37 0.14 15.61 8.06
CA ALA A 37 -0.86 14.73 7.46
C ALA A 37 -0.60 14.43 5.97
N LYS A 38 0.64 14.60 5.50
CA LYS A 38 1.03 14.31 4.12
C LYS A 38 1.32 12.83 4.00
N PRO A 39 0.83 12.16 2.94
CA PRO A 39 1.11 10.75 2.73
C PRO A 39 2.58 10.54 2.39
N LYS A 40 3.16 9.61 3.11
CA LYS A 40 4.55 9.19 3.06
C LYS A 40 4.60 7.67 2.87
N VAL A 41 5.67 7.23 2.25
CA VAL A 41 5.98 5.81 2.15
C VAL A 41 6.45 5.29 3.51
N GLY A 42 5.71 4.35 4.07
CA GLY A 42 6.05 3.70 5.34
C GLY A 42 7.20 2.70 5.20
N THR A 43 7.85 2.40 6.32
CA THR A 43 8.93 1.40 6.41
C THR A 43 8.44 -0.01 6.07
N GLY A 44 7.21 -0.35 6.44
CA GLY A 44 6.61 -1.66 6.24
C GLY A 44 5.11 -1.68 6.53
N TRP A 45 4.53 -2.86 6.48
CA TRP A 45 3.12 -3.11 6.75
C TRP A 45 2.91 -3.46 8.22
N SER A 46 1.83 -2.93 8.82
CA SER A 46 1.48 -3.23 10.21
C SER A 46 1.03 -4.69 10.33
N MET A 47 1.31 -5.30 11.48
CA MET A 47 0.86 -6.65 11.78
C MET A 47 -0.68 -6.76 11.76
N GLY A 48 -1.38 -5.68 12.14
CA GLY A 48 -2.84 -5.62 12.07
C GLY A 48 -3.36 -5.65 10.63
N GLU A 49 -2.77 -4.85 9.75
CA GLU A 49 -3.19 -4.78 8.33
C GLU A 49 -2.99 -6.11 7.61
N ILE A 50 -1.87 -6.77 7.86
CA ILE A 50 -1.54 -8.10 7.31
C ILE A 50 -2.58 -9.13 7.74
N ARG A 51 -2.96 -9.13 9.03
CA ARG A 51 -3.98 -10.02 9.57
C ARG A 51 -5.35 -9.74 8.96
N SER A 52 -5.75 -8.47 8.87
CA SER A 52 -7.01 -8.06 8.25
C SER A 52 -7.10 -8.39 6.76
N ALA A 53 -5.97 -8.42 6.06
CA ALA A 53 -5.89 -8.88 4.68
C ALA A 53 -5.90 -10.42 4.53
N GLY A 54 -5.78 -11.15 5.65
CA GLY A 54 -5.71 -12.62 5.66
C GLY A 54 -4.43 -13.15 5.03
N LEU A 55 -3.31 -12.44 5.17
CA LEU A 55 -2.02 -12.86 4.65
C LEU A 55 -1.24 -13.68 5.68
N THR A 56 -0.75 -14.85 5.27
CA THR A 56 0.13 -15.69 6.09
C THR A 56 1.60 -15.33 5.88
N ARG A 57 2.45 -15.69 6.85
CA ARG A 57 3.90 -15.45 6.79
C ARG A 57 4.57 -16.04 5.55
N LYS A 58 4.06 -17.16 5.04
CA LYS A 58 4.53 -17.79 3.80
C LYS A 58 4.24 -16.91 2.57
N ARG A 59 3.01 -16.38 2.46
CA ARG A 59 2.63 -15.46 1.37
C ARG A 59 3.38 -14.14 1.44
N MET A 60 3.56 -13.59 2.63
CA MET A 60 4.33 -12.35 2.81
C MET A 60 5.77 -12.46 2.30
N ARG A 61 6.44 -13.60 2.54
CA ARG A 61 7.79 -13.85 2.01
C ARG A 61 7.78 -13.88 0.47
N LYS A 62 6.80 -14.55 -0.14
CA LYS A 62 6.66 -14.61 -1.60
C LYS A 62 6.44 -13.22 -2.21
N LEU A 63 5.64 -12.39 -1.54
CA LEU A 63 5.33 -11.01 -1.92
C LEU A 63 6.40 -9.99 -1.50
N HIS A 64 7.48 -10.42 -0.84
CA HIS A 64 8.55 -9.57 -0.34
C HIS A 64 8.06 -8.37 0.50
N LEU A 65 7.01 -8.59 1.30
CA LEU A 65 6.44 -7.56 2.16
C LEU A 65 7.27 -7.41 3.44
N ARG A 66 7.73 -6.18 3.72
CA ARG A 66 8.38 -5.84 4.98
C ARG A 66 7.35 -5.62 6.08
N ILE A 67 7.56 -6.22 7.24
CA ILE A 67 6.67 -6.08 8.40
C ILE A 67 7.23 -5.00 9.33
N ASP A 68 6.38 -4.04 9.67
CA ASP A 68 6.63 -3.08 10.75
C ASP A 68 5.94 -3.59 12.03
N LYS A 69 6.73 -4.21 12.91
CA LYS A 69 6.23 -4.88 14.13
C LYS A 69 5.73 -3.90 15.20
N PHE A 70 6.20 -2.66 15.16
CA PHE A 70 5.92 -1.67 16.20
C PHE A 70 4.73 -0.78 15.86
N ARG A 71 4.29 -0.77 14.59
CA ARG A 71 3.10 0.00 14.17
C ARG A 71 1.82 -0.65 14.69
N ARG A 72 1.13 0.05 15.59
CA ARG A 72 -0.17 -0.35 16.14
C ARG A 72 -1.35 0.11 15.29
N THR A 73 -1.16 1.14 14.47
CA THR A 73 -2.21 1.67 13.59
C THR A 73 -2.50 0.72 12.44
N VAL A 74 -3.77 0.71 12.03
CA VAL A 74 -4.27 -0.04 10.88
C VAL A 74 -4.95 0.98 9.97
N HIS A 75 -4.52 1.01 8.71
CA HIS A 75 -5.13 1.86 7.68
C HIS A 75 -5.92 0.98 6.71
N GLU A 76 -7.20 1.27 6.52
CA GLU A 76 -8.10 0.46 5.69
C GLU A 76 -7.66 0.45 4.21
N ASN A 77 -7.22 1.60 3.69
CA ASN A 77 -6.66 1.72 2.34
C ASN A 77 -5.50 0.74 2.11
N ASN A 78 -4.63 0.55 3.12
CA ASN A 78 -3.54 -0.41 3.06
C ASN A 78 -4.04 -1.86 3.05
N VAL A 79 -5.09 -2.16 3.83
CA VAL A 79 -5.71 -3.50 3.86
C VAL A 79 -6.31 -3.86 2.50
N GLU A 80 -6.99 -2.92 1.85
CA GLU A 80 -7.54 -3.15 0.50
C GLU A 80 -6.46 -3.41 -0.53
N ILE A 81 -5.36 -2.66 -0.49
CA ILE A 81 -4.21 -2.89 -1.37
C ILE A 81 -3.69 -4.32 -1.16
N LEU A 82 -3.48 -4.74 0.08
CA LEU A 82 -3.05 -6.11 0.40
C LEU A 82 -4.03 -7.19 -0.09
N LYS A 83 -5.34 -6.94 0.01
CA LYS A 83 -6.38 -7.83 -0.51
C LYS A 83 -6.34 -7.95 -2.03
N LYS A 84 -6.14 -6.84 -2.76
CA LYS A 84 -6.02 -6.86 -4.23
C LYS A 84 -4.82 -7.70 -4.68
N ILE A 85 -3.69 -7.58 -3.99
CA ILE A 85 -2.46 -8.34 -4.29
C ILE A 85 -2.66 -9.84 -4.06
N LYS A 86 -3.47 -10.22 -3.06
CA LYS A 86 -3.78 -11.62 -2.74
C LYS A 86 -4.36 -12.40 -3.92
N SER A 87 -5.06 -11.73 -4.84
CA SER A 87 -5.80 -12.36 -5.94
C SER A 87 -4.96 -12.70 -7.17
N ILE A 88 -3.68 -12.31 -7.22
CA ILE A 88 -2.79 -12.70 -8.33
C ILE A 88 -2.46 -14.19 -8.15
N LYS A 89 -3.19 -15.04 -8.88
CA LYS A 89 -3.15 -16.51 -8.84
C LYS A 89 -2.04 -17.05 -9.73
#